data_AF-A0A7C3HAF4-F1
#
_entry.id   AF-A0A7C3HAF4-F1
#
_cell.length_a   1.000
_cell.length_b   1.000
_cell.length_c   1.000
_cell.angle_alpha   90.00
_cell.angle_beta   90.00
_cell.angle_gamma   90.00
#
_symmetry.space_group_name_H-M   'P 1'
#
loop_
_entity.id
_entity.type
_entity.pdbx_description
1 polymer ?
#
loop_
_entity_poly.entity_id
_entity_poly.type
_entity_poly.pdbx_seq_one_letter_code
_entity_poly.pdbx_strand_id
1 'polypeptide(L)' 'MTEHYDFYSTKGKKTPYIKHLKQSVTIRLDTDAVDYFKSLAEESNIPYQTLINLSQ' A
#
# COMPACT_ATOMS: atom_id res chain seq x y z
N MET A 1 -35.23 7.73 -8.80
CA MET A 1 -35.23 8.14 -7.38
C MET A 1 -34.00 7.52 -6.75
N THR A 2 -33.04 8.36 -6.36
CA THR A 2 -31.75 7.95 -5.78
C THR A 2 -31.97 7.51 -4.35
N GLU A 3 -31.96 6.20 -4.12
CA GLU A 3 -32.02 5.62 -2.78
C GLU A 3 -30.71 5.97 -2.08
N HIS A 4 -30.79 6.97 -1.20
CA HIS A 4 -29.70 7.33 -0.31
C HIS A 4 -29.39 6.11 0.55
N TYR A 5 -28.30 5.42 0.21
CA TYR A 5 -27.78 4.33 1.00
C TYR A 5 -27.27 4.93 2.32
N ASP A 6 -28.08 4.84 3.38
CA ASP A 6 -27.75 5.28 4.73
C ASP A 6 -26.64 4.40 5.32
N PHE A 7 -25.38 4.75 5.03
CA PHE A 7 -24.17 4.11 5.57
C PHE A 7 -24.07 4.19 7.10
N TYR A 8 -24.94 4.96 7.77
CA TYR A 8 -24.91 5.23 9.21
C TYR A 8 -25.44 4.09 10.10
N SER A 9 -26.13 3.09 9.55
CA SER A 9 -26.71 1.99 10.35
C SER A 9 -25.83 0.73 10.43
N THR A 10 -24.71 0.68 9.70
CA THR A 10 -23.78 -0.46 9.74
C THR A 10 -22.64 -0.19 10.72
N LYS A 11 -22.91 -0.36 12.01
CA LYS A 11 -21.86 -0.45 13.04
C LYS A 11 -20.89 -1.58 12.70
N GLY A 12 -19.79 -1.24 12.02
CA GLY A 12 -18.51 -1.93 12.05
C GLY A 12 -18.54 -3.46 11.96
N LYS A 13 -19.18 -4.04 10.92
CA LYS A 13 -18.77 -5.38 10.50
C LYS A 13 -17.34 -5.24 9.97
N LYS A 14 -16.33 -5.54 10.81
CA LYS A 14 -14.94 -5.67 10.39
C LYS A 14 -14.94 -6.55 9.15
N THR A 15 -14.65 -5.97 7.99
CA THR A 15 -14.61 -6.75 6.76
C THR A 15 -13.52 -7.82 6.96
N PRO A 16 -13.77 -9.09 6.62
CA PRO A 16 -12.80 -10.16 6.80
C PRO A 16 -11.49 -9.89 6.02
N TYR A 17 -11.56 -8.96 5.06
CA TYR A 17 -10.46 -8.45 4.25
C TYR A 17 -9.50 -7.48 4.98
N ILE A 18 -9.83 -6.99 6.18
CA ILE A 18 -8.91 -6.14 6.97
C ILE A 18 -7.63 -6.90 7.34
N LYS A 19 -7.69 -8.23 7.42
CA LYS A 19 -6.49 -9.06 7.66
C LYS A 19 -5.49 -9.04 6.50
N HIS A 20 -5.94 -8.64 5.31
CA HIS A 20 -5.09 -8.45 4.13
C HIS A 20 -4.65 -6.99 3.94
N LEU A 21 -4.90 -6.13 4.94
CA LEU A 21 -4.41 -4.76 4.93
C LEU A 21 -2.87 -4.77 4.93
N LYS A 22 -2.28 -3.85 4.18
CA LYS A 22 -0.83 -3.70 3.99
C LYS A 22 -0.07 -3.91 5.30
N GLN A 23 0.67 -5.01 5.41
CA GLN A 23 1.50 -5.28 6.58
C GLN A 23 2.71 -4.35 6.55
N SER A 24 2.95 -3.64 7.65
CA SER A 24 4.17 -2.85 7.81
C SER A 24 5.33 -3.80 8.09
N VAL A 25 6.34 -3.79 7.23
CA VAL A 25 7.58 -4.56 7.40
C VAL A 25 8.71 -3.58 7.60
N THR A 26 9.53 -3.79 8.64
CA THR A 26 10.77 -3.05 8.84
C THR A 26 11.92 -3.88 8.30
N ILE A 27 12.59 -3.40 7.25
CA ILE A 27 13.78 -4.01 6.67
C ILE A 27 14.97 -3.06 6.80
N ARG A 28 16.17 -3.61 7.01
CA ARG A 28 17.41 -2.84 6.91
C ARG A 28 17.82 -2.82 5.44
N LEU A 29 17.98 -1.63 4.90
CA LEU A 29 18.46 -1.39 3.53
C LEU A 29 19.63 -0.42 3.62
N ASP A 30 20.65 -0.67 2.79
CA ASP A 30 21.72 0.30 2.56
C ASP A 30 21.17 1.55 1.86
N THR A 31 21.78 2.70 2.14
CA THR A 31 21.41 3.98 1.54
C THR A 31 21.52 3.95 0.01
N ASP A 32 22.55 3.28 -0.52
CA ASP A 32 22.77 3.16 -1.96
C ASP A 32 21.64 2.39 -2.66
N ALA A 33 21.11 1.36 -2.01
CA ALA A 33 19.98 0.59 -2.52
C ALA A 33 18.71 1.46 -2.57
N VAL A 34 18.47 2.26 -1.53
CA VAL A 34 17.31 3.19 -1.50
C VAL A 34 17.41 4.21 -2.63
N ASP A 35 18.58 4.77 -2.88
CA ASP A 35 18.76 5.77 -3.94
C ASP A 35 18.62 5.18 -5.34
N TYR A 36 19.10 3.95 -5.56
CA TYR A 36 18.84 3.21 -6.81
C TYR A 36 17.34 3.06 -7.09
N PHE A 37 16.56 2.61 -6.11
CA PHE A 37 15.11 2.44 -6.31
C PHE A 37 14.36 3.76 -6.44
N LYS A 38 14.86 4.86 -5.86
CA LYS A 38 14.29 6.20 -6.08
C LYS A 38 14.46 6.64 -7.53
N SER A 39 15.67 6.52 -8.10
CA SER A 39 15.90 6.87 -9.50
C SER A 39 15.05 6.03 -10.45
N LEU A 40 14.92 4.72 -10.16
CA LEU A 40 14.07 3.83 -10.94
C LEU A 40 12.57 4.17 -10.81
N ALA A 41 12.15 4.65 -9.64
CA ALA A 41 10.78 5.12 -9.40
C ALA A 41 10.43 6.39 -10.18
N GLU A 42 11.40 7.31 -10.33
CA GLU A 42 11.23 8.51 -11.14
C GLU A 42 11.04 8.16 -12.63
N GLU A 43 11.78 7.17 -13.14
CA GLU A 43 11.67 6.71 -14.52
C GLU A 43 10.37 5.92 -14.77
N SER A 44 10.04 4.98 -13.88
CA SER A 44 8.91 4.06 -14.06
C SER A 44 7.57 4.64 -13.61
N ASN A 45 7.56 5.83 -12.99
CA ASN A 45 6.39 6.43 -12.33
C ASN A 45 5.72 5.53 -11.28
N ILE A 46 6.45 4.53 -10.79
CA ILE A 46 5.99 3.56 -9.79
C ILE A 46 6.74 3.85 -8.49
N PRO A 47 6.07 3.92 -7.33
CA PRO A 47 6.75 4.17 -6.05
C PRO A 47 7.88 3.16 -5.79
N TYR A 48 9.03 3.64 -5.31
CA TYR A 48 10.19 2.79 -4.98
C TYR A 48 9.84 1.66 -4.01
N GLN A 49 8.88 1.88 -3.10
CA GLN A 49 8.39 0.84 -2.18
C GLN A 49 7.72 -0.33 -2.90
N THR A 50 7.02 -0.07 -4.02
CA THR A 50 6.41 -1.10 -4.85
C THR A 50 7.49 -1.88 -5.59
N LEU A 51 8.52 -1.18 -6.09
CA LEU A 51 9.67 -1.81 -6.75
C LEU A 51 10.44 -2.74 -5.79
N ILE A 52 10.68 -2.29 -4.55
CA ILE A 52 11.31 -3.12 -3.51
C ILE A 52 10.47 -4.36 -3.22
N ASN A 53 9.14 -4.21 -3.12
CA ASN A 53 8.25 -5.35 -2.86
C ASN A 53 8.20 -6.37 -4.01
N LEU A 54 8.39 -5.94 -5.27
CA LEU A 54 8.40 -6.82 -6.44
C LEU A 54 9.73 -7.58 -6.61
N SER A 55 10.79 -7.12 -5.95
CA SER A 55 12.11 -7.77 -5.98
C SER A 55 12.28 -8.92 -4.98
N GLN A 56 11.24 -9.24 -4.19
CA GLN A 56 11.18 -10.37 -3.25
C GLN A 56 10.41 -11.57 -3.79
#